data_AF-A0A9D7D8Y7-F1
#
_entry.id   AF-A0A9D7D8Y7-F1
#
_cell.length_a   1.000
_cell.length_b   1.000
_cell.length_c   1.000
_cell.angle_alpha   90.00
_cell.angle_beta   90.00
_cell.angle_gamma   90.00
#
_symmetry.space_group_name_H-M   'P 1'
#
loop_
_entity.id
_entity.type
_entity.pdbx_description
1 polymer ?
#
loop_
_entity_poly.entity_id
_entity_poly.type
_entity_poly.pdbx_seq_one_letter_code
_entity_poly.pdbx_strand_id
1 'polypeptide(L)'
;MLDRLGRTSQARSQLRTIIKKGLPRLAGEQSEWEDHAVLTEAAAHLSHLATSRTDRARIQRLRTRLEASQPIVYVTPIVVPMRDVPFSRLVDEASPIAFDFAGTGDRRAQGWLTSDAAWLVWDPEWRGQINSGFDLIGQRTWSVFWSDGFEALRALDDNRDGQLTGGELGGLALWRDENRNGVSDPGEVIPANVHGIAALSVRGDPTRPGLITAPNGVRFDDGSTRPLYDWTPGLGRTPVS
;
A
#
# COMPACT_ATOMS: atom_id res chain seq x y z
N MET A 1 13.17 39.01 -25.65
CA MET A 1 11.84 38.48 -26.04
C MET A 1 11.94 37.22 -26.90
N LEU A 2 12.80 37.19 -27.94
CA LEU A 2 13.05 36.00 -28.79
C LEU A 2 13.60 34.79 -28.01
N ASP A 3 14.51 35.00 -27.05
CA ASP A 3 15.03 33.92 -26.18
C ASP A 3 13.93 33.23 -25.35
N ARG A 4 12.99 34.02 -24.80
CA ARG A 4 11.82 33.52 -24.06
C ARG A 4 10.88 32.70 -24.97
N LEU A 5 10.67 33.16 -26.21
CA LEU A 5 9.86 32.46 -27.22
C LEU A 5 10.48 31.13 -27.69
N GLY A 6 11.81 31.09 -27.84
CA GLY A 6 12.56 29.86 -28.16
C GLY A 6 12.40 28.80 -27.07
N ARG A 7 12.56 29.20 -25.81
CA ARG A 7 12.37 28.32 -24.64
C ARG A 7 10.94 27.82 -24.51
N THR A 8 9.93 28.66 -24.80
CA THR A 8 8.52 28.25 -24.81
C THR A 8 8.21 27.24 -25.93
N SER A 9 8.79 27.39 -27.12
CA SER A 9 8.61 26.44 -28.21
C SER A 9 9.19 25.06 -27.88
N GLN A 10 10.41 25.05 -27.31
CA GLN A 10 11.07 23.83 -26.87
C GLN A 10 10.29 23.13 -25.74
N ALA A 11 9.84 23.87 -24.73
CA ALA A 11 9.04 23.33 -23.63
C ALA A 11 7.75 22.66 -24.11
N ARG A 12 7.03 23.29 -25.06
CA ARG A 12 5.84 22.67 -25.68
C ARG A 12 6.18 21.36 -26.39
N SER A 13 7.29 21.32 -27.13
CA SER A 13 7.73 20.09 -27.82
C SER A 13 8.03 18.95 -26.84
N GLN A 14 8.69 19.26 -25.73
CA GLN A 14 8.98 18.30 -24.66
C GLN A 14 7.71 17.78 -24.00
N LEU A 15 6.80 18.67 -23.57
CA LEU A 15 5.52 18.29 -22.96
C LEU A 15 4.68 17.43 -23.91
N ARG A 16 4.63 17.79 -25.20
CA ARG A 16 3.99 16.97 -26.24
C ARG A 16 4.57 15.57 -26.34
N THR A 17 5.88 15.43 -26.15
CA THR A 17 6.58 14.15 -26.19
C THR A 17 6.27 13.31 -24.96
N ILE A 18 6.28 13.92 -23.77
CA ILE A 18 5.89 13.28 -22.50
C ILE A 18 4.47 12.72 -22.63
N ILE A 19 3.51 13.55 -23.03
CA ILE A 19 2.12 13.13 -23.21
C ILE A 19 2.01 12.00 -24.24
N LYS A 20 2.69 12.12 -25.39
CA LYS A 20 2.65 11.08 -26.43
C LYS A 20 3.17 9.73 -25.91
N LYS A 21 4.24 9.73 -25.13
CA LYS A 21 4.86 8.50 -24.60
C LYS A 21 4.09 7.91 -23.42
N GLY A 22 3.49 8.74 -22.57
CA GLY A 22 2.78 8.28 -21.38
C GLY A 22 1.31 7.94 -21.62
N LEU A 23 0.63 8.53 -22.62
CA LEU A 23 -0.79 8.25 -22.87
C LEU A 23 -1.12 6.75 -23.04
N PRO A 24 -0.30 5.91 -23.71
CA PRO A 24 -0.54 4.47 -23.76
C PRO A 24 -0.48 3.76 -22.41
N ARG A 25 0.26 4.30 -21.42
CA ARG A 25 0.38 3.74 -20.07
C ARG A 25 -0.88 3.93 -19.24
N LEU A 26 -1.73 4.87 -19.65
CA LEU A 26 -3.05 5.05 -19.06
C LEU A 26 -4.12 4.21 -19.77
N ALA A 27 -3.79 3.31 -20.72
CA ALA A 27 -4.81 2.65 -21.54
C ALA A 27 -5.81 1.80 -20.73
N GLY A 28 -5.36 1.21 -19.62
CA GLY A 28 -6.21 0.45 -18.70
C GLY A 28 -6.92 1.33 -17.67
N GLU A 29 -7.87 0.74 -16.95
CA GLU A 29 -8.60 1.38 -15.84
C GLU A 29 -7.69 1.86 -14.70
N GLN A 30 -6.45 1.37 -14.67
CA GLN A 30 -5.46 1.69 -13.66
C GLN A 30 -4.17 2.20 -14.29
N SER A 31 -3.45 3.01 -13.52
CA SER A 31 -2.12 3.51 -13.86
C SER A 31 -1.20 3.50 -12.64
N GLU A 32 0.11 3.42 -12.88
CA GLU A 32 1.09 3.67 -11.83
C GLU A 32 0.94 5.12 -11.32
N TRP A 33 1.11 5.32 -10.01
CA TRP A 33 1.02 6.66 -9.41
C TRP A 33 1.96 7.67 -10.09
N GLU A 34 3.19 7.24 -10.39
CA GLU A 34 4.20 8.10 -11.03
C GLU A 34 3.77 8.54 -12.45
N ASP A 35 3.27 7.60 -13.26
CA ASP A 35 2.78 7.91 -14.60
C ASP A 35 1.60 8.88 -14.54
N HIS A 36 0.67 8.64 -13.61
CA HIS A 36 -0.49 9.50 -13.40
C HIS A 36 -0.09 10.92 -12.98
N ALA A 37 0.83 11.05 -12.02
CA ALA A 37 1.32 12.33 -11.52
C ALA A 37 2.07 13.11 -12.60
N VAL A 38 3.05 12.48 -13.26
CA VAL A 38 3.84 13.11 -14.33
C VAL A 38 2.94 13.60 -15.47
N LEU A 39 1.94 12.80 -15.86
CA LEU A 39 1.02 13.17 -16.94
C LEU A 39 0.02 14.25 -16.53
N THR A 40 -0.41 14.28 -15.27
CA THR A 40 -1.23 15.36 -14.72
C THR A 40 -0.48 16.70 -14.79
N GLU A 41 0.77 16.72 -14.32
CA GLU A 41 1.62 17.91 -14.40
C GLU A 41 1.90 18.32 -15.85
N ALA A 42 2.20 17.36 -16.72
CA ALA A 42 2.42 17.63 -18.14
C ALA A 42 1.18 18.24 -18.82
N ALA A 43 -0.03 17.78 -18.45
CA ALA A 43 -1.28 18.34 -18.94
C ALA A 43 -1.48 19.78 -18.44
N ALA A 44 -1.23 20.05 -17.16
CA ALA A 44 -1.32 21.37 -16.56
C ALA A 44 -0.36 22.35 -17.23
N HIS A 45 0.92 22.00 -17.33
CA HIS A 45 1.92 22.84 -17.97
C HIS A 45 1.63 23.08 -19.46
N LEU A 46 1.24 22.05 -20.22
CA LEU A 46 0.92 22.25 -21.63
C LEU A 46 -0.32 23.12 -21.80
N SER A 47 -1.30 23.04 -20.89
CA SER A 47 -2.49 23.89 -20.91
C SER A 47 -2.14 25.38 -20.83
N HIS A 48 -1.14 25.76 -20.03
CA HIS A 48 -0.68 27.14 -19.95
C HIS A 48 0.05 27.62 -21.22
N LEU A 49 0.66 26.71 -21.98
CA LEU A 49 1.45 27.03 -23.18
C LEU A 49 0.70 26.80 -24.50
N ALA A 50 -0.46 26.16 -24.46
CA ALA A 50 -1.19 25.71 -25.64
C ALA A 50 -1.73 26.88 -26.48
N THR A 51 -1.15 27.08 -27.67
CA THR A 51 -1.62 28.10 -28.63
C THR A 51 -2.45 27.52 -29.76
N SER A 52 -2.41 26.20 -29.99
CA SER A 52 -3.10 25.54 -31.10
C SER A 52 -4.31 24.71 -30.65
N ARG A 53 -5.27 24.53 -31.57
CA ARG A 53 -6.41 23.61 -31.37
C ARG A 53 -5.96 22.16 -31.16
N THR A 54 -4.85 21.77 -31.79
CA THR A 54 -4.26 20.43 -31.63
C THR A 54 -3.71 20.17 -30.23
N ASP A 55 -3.09 21.17 -29.59
CA ASP A 55 -2.63 21.04 -28.21
C ASP A 55 -3.81 20.91 -27.24
N ARG A 56 -4.84 21.76 -27.41
CA ARG A 56 -6.05 21.69 -26.59
C ARG A 56 -6.74 20.33 -26.70
N ALA A 57 -6.88 19.79 -27.91
CA ALA A 57 -7.45 18.45 -28.12
C ALA A 57 -6.60 17.34 -27.46
N ARG A 58 -5.27 17.47 -27.49
CA ARG A 58 -4.35 16.53 -26.83
C ARG A 58 -4.49 16.56 -25.31
N ILE A 59 -4.56 17.75 -24.72
CA ILE A 59 -4.78 17.93 -23.28
C ILE A 59 -6.12 17.33 -22.87
N GLN A 60 -7.19 17.59 -23.64
CA GLN A 60 -8.50 17.05 -23.34
C GLN A 60 -8.50 15.52 -23.35
N ARG A 61 -7.91 14.92 -24.40
CA ARG A 61 -7.77 13.45 -24.48
C ARG A 61 -6.99 12.88 -23.29
N LEU A 62 -5.92 13.55 -22.86
CA LEU A 62 -5.14 13.10 -21.72
C LEU A 62 -5.93 13.21 -20.42
N ARG A 63 -6.63 14.33 -20.16
CA ARG A 63 -7.46 14.51 -18.96
C ARG A 63 -8.56 13.45 -18.85
N THR A 64 -9.30 13.19 -19.93
CA THR A 64 -10.30 12.12 -19.96
C THR A 64 -9.67 10.76 -19.64
N ARG A 65 -8.44 10.52 -20.08
CA ARG A 65 -7.76 9.26 -19.81
C ARG A 65 -7.19 9.16 -18.39
N LEU A 66 -6.73 10.27 -17.80
CA LEU A 66 -6.35 10.35 -16.39
C LEU A 66 -7.58 10.10 -15.50
N GLU A 67 -8.69 10.78 -15.75
CA GLU A 67 -9.95 10.58 -15.00
C GLU A 67 -10.42 9.12 -15.01
N ALA A 68 -10.28 8.45 -16.15
CA ALA A 68 -10.71 7.07 -16.32
C ALA A 68 -9.63 6.02 -16.00
N SER A 69 -8.39 6.43 -15.67
CA SER A 69 -7.28 5.55 -15.31
C SER A 69 -6.81 5.91 -13.90
N GLN A 70 -7.46 5.36 -12.88
CA GLN A 70 -7.18 5.73 -11.49
C GLN A 70 -5.76 5.27 -11.09
N PRO A 71 -5.01 6.08 -10.34
CA PRO A 71 -3.70 5.67 -9.89
C PRO A 71 -3.81 4.56 -8.85
N ILE A 72 -2.89 3.59 -8.91
CA ILE A 72 -2.73 2.59 -7.86
C ILE A 72 -2.06 3.28 -6.67
N VAL A 73 -2.77 3.32 -5.54
CA VAL A 73 -2.19 3.72 -4.27
C VAL A 73 -1.67 2.44 -3.61
N TYR A 74 -0.36 2.27 -3.64
CA TYR A 74 0.29 1.20 -2.91
C TYR A 74 0.31 1.54 -1.44
N VAL A 75 -0.36 0.72 -0.63
CA VAL A 75 -0.27 0.84 0.81
C VAL A 75 0.15 -0.46 1.43
N THR A 76 0.88 -0.40 2.53
CA THR A 76 1.34 -1.57 3.24
C THR A 76 0.36 -1.95 4.31
N PRO A 77 0.25 -3.25 4.58
CA PRO A 77 0.02 -3.66 5.94
C PRO A 77 1.10 -4.59 6.49
N ILE A 78 1.09 -4.73 7.81
CA ILE A 78 1.96 -5.62 8.57
C ILE A 78 1.42 -7.06 8.51
N VAL A 79 2.29 -7.99 8.11
CA VAL A 79 2.04 -9.44 8.03
C VAL A 79 2.71 -10.14 9.20
N VAL A 80 1.93 -10.91 9.95
CA VAL A 80 2.36 -11.74 11.08
C VAL A 80 2.38 -13.22 10.66
N PRO A 81 3.54 -13.89 10.62
CA PRO A 81 3.61 -15.31 10.32
C PRO A 81 3.03 -16.18 11.44
N MET A 82 2.03 -16.99 11.11
CA MET A 82 1.42 -17.98 12.02
C MET A 82 2.16 -19.33 11.99
N ARG A 83 3.02 -19.53 10.99
CA ARG A 83 3.96 -20.64 10.88
C ARG A 83 5.37 -20.12 10.62
N ASP A 84 6.38 -20.89 11.02
CA ASP A 84 7.77 -20.63 10.66
C ASP A 84 8.05 -21.16 9.25
N VAL A 85 7.65 -20.35 8.26
CA VAL A 85 7.77 -20.65 6.82
C VAL A 85 8.27 -19.38 6.10
N PRO A 86 8.93 -19.52 4.94
CA PRO A 86 9.41 -18.36 4.20
C PRO A 86 8.25 -17.46 3.73
N PHE A 87 8.53 -16.17 3.52
CA PHE A 87 7.53 -15.17 3.09
C PHE A 87 6.72 -15.60 1.85
N SER A 88 7.34 -16.30 0.90
CA SER A 88 6.67 -16.81 -0.31
C SER A 88 5.55 -17.81 -0.05
N ARG A 89 5.46 -18.37 1.17
CA ARG A 89 4.36 -19.23 1.62
C ARG A 89 3.27 -18.46 2.38
N LEU A 90 3.58 -17.25 2.85
CA LEU A 90 2.66 -16.41 3.63
C LEU A 90 1.70 -15.62 2.74
N VAL A 91 2.14 -15.28 1.53
CA VAL A 91 1.42 -14.42 0.59
C VAL A 91 1.24 -15.13 -0.75
N ASP A 92 0.00 -15.14 -1.21
CA ASP A 92 -0.37 -15.48 -2.58
C ASP A 92 -0.50 -14.19 -3.40
N GLU A 93 0.60 -13.80 -4.04
CA GLU A 93 0.66 -12.59 -4.88
C GLU A 93 -0.27 -12.65 -6.10
N ALA A 94 -0.80 -13.83 -6.46
CA ALA A 94 -1.74 -14.02 -7.56
C ALA A 94 -3.21 -14.13 -7.10
N SER A 95 -3.48 -14.01 -5.80
CA SER A 95 -4.83 -14.16 -5.25
C SER A 95 -5.83 -13.21 -5.92
N PRO A 96 -7.04 -13.70 -6.29
CA PRO A 96 -8.11 -12.89 -6.85
C PRO A 96 -8.91 -12.12 -5.80
N ILE A 97 -8.62 -12.30 -4.51
CA ILE A 97 -9.36 -11.69 -3.41
C ILE A 97 -9.18 -10.18 -3.45
N ALA A 98 -10.29 -9.45 -3.51
CA ALA A 98 -10.32 -8.01 -3.60
C ALA A 98 -10.57 -7.35 -2.25
N PHE A 99 -9.68 -6.42 -1.87
CA PHE A 99 -9.77 -5.69 -0.61
C PHE A 99 -9.41 -4.21 -0.83
N ASP A 100 -9.97 -3.33 0.00
CA ASP A 100 -9.69 -1.90 -0.04
C ASP A 100 -8.50 -1.59 0.86
N PHE A 101 -7.28 -1.88 0.37
CA PHE A 101 -6.08 -1.55 1.12
C PHE A 101 -5.94 -0.03 1.31
N ALA A 102 -6.29 0.79 0.31
CA ALA A 102 -6.05 2.24 0.37
C ALA A 102 -7.03 3.02 1.26
N GLY A 103 -8.15 2.40 1.65
CA GLY A 103 -9.24 3.06 2.39
C GLY A 103 -10.05 4.03 1.52
N THR A 104 -10.11 3.81 0.21
CA THR A 104 -10.79 4.70 -0.74
C THR A 104 -12.18 4.21 -1.14
N GLY A 105 -12.57 3.01 -0.69
CA GLY A 105 -13.74 2.27 -1.17
C GLY A 105 -13.47 1.42 -2.42
N ASP A 106 -12.28 1.54 -3.03
CA ASP A 106 -11.91 0.79 -4.24
C ASP A 106 -11.25 -0.54 -3.86
N ARG A 107 -12.04 -1.62 -3.83
CA ARG A 107 -11.52 -2.96 -3.56
C ARG A 107 -10.78 -3.52 -4.78
N ARG A 108 -9.55 -4.00 -4.58
CA ARG A 108 -8.68 -4.51 -5.66
C ARG A 108 -8.00 -5.82 -5.28
N ALA A 109 -7.81 -6.70 -6.27
CA ALA A 109 -7.05 -7.92 -6.10
C ALA A 109 -5.57 -7.65 -6.26
N GLN A 110 -4.84 -7.49 -5.15
CA GLN A 110 -3.40 -7.13 -5.12
C GLN A 110 -2.52 -8.22 -4.48
N GLY A 111 -3.10 -9.41 -4.27
CA GLY A 111 -2.51 -10.50 -3.52
C GLY A 111 -3.12 -10.58 -2.12
N TRP A 112 -3.05 -11.75 -1.51
CA TRP A 112 -3.70 -12.03 -0.24
C TRP A 112 -2.89 -13.00 0.60
N LEU A 113 -3.13 -13.00 1.91
CA LEU A 113 -2.48 -13.96 2.79
C LEU A 113 -2.96 -15.39 2.53
N THR A 114 -2.08 -16.33 2.82
CA THR A 114 -2.43 -17.74 3.00
C THR A 114 -2.83 -17.99 4.46
N SER A 115 -3.31 -19.19 4.77
CA SER A 115 -3.63 -19.59 6.15
C SER A 115 -2.43 -19.63 7.10
N ASP A 116 -1.20 -19.55 6.57
CA ASP A 116 0.05 -19.54 7.33
C ASP A 116 0.41 -18.15 7.89
N ALA A 117 -0.41 -17.12 7.63
CA ALA A 117 -0.19 -15.74 8.07
C ALA A 117 -1.48 -15.07 8.57
N ALA A 118 -1.31 -13.92 9.20
CA ALA A 118 -2.37 -13.02 9.63
C ALA A 118 -2.01 -11.57 9.32
N TRP A 119 -3.02 -10.72 9.15
CA TRP A 119 -2.82 -9.27 9.17
C TRP A 119 -2.75 -8.78 10.61
N LEU A 120 -1.83 -7.89 10.92
CA LEU A 120 -1.89 -7.13 12.17
C LEU A 120 -2.90 -5.98 12.00
N VAL A 121 -3.85 -5.89 12.92
CA VAL A 121 -4.97 -4.93 12.86
C VAL A 121 -5.12 -4.16 14.15
N TRP A 122 -5.79 -3.01 14.06
CA TRP A 122 -6.18 -2.19 15.20
C TRP A 122 -7.67 -2.39 15.53
N ASP A 123 -7.94 -3.09 16.62
CA ASP A 123 -9.30 -3.37 17.12
C ASP A 123 -9.37 -3.21 18.66
N PRO A 124 -9.30 -1.96 19.19
CA PRO A 124 -9.30 -1.70 20.64
C PRO A 124 -10.63 -2.01 21.32
N GLU A 125 -11.72 -2.05 20.56
CA GLU A 125 -13.08 -2.29 21.05
C GLU A 125 -13.56 -3.73 20.80
N TRP A 126 -12.70 -4.59 20.25
CA TRP A 126 -12.95 -6.01 19.99
C TRP A 126 -14.19 -6.23 19.11
N ARG A 127 -14.35 -5.38 18.10
CA ARG A 127 -15.50 -5.41 17.19
C ARG A 127 -15.38 -6.55 16.18
N GLY A 128 -14.15 -6.98 15.88
CA GLY A 128 -13.87 -7.97 14.84
C GLY A 128 -14.29 -7.54 13.44
N GLN A 129 -14.28 -6.23 13.17
CA GLN A 129 -14.72 -5.65 11.89
C GLN A 129 -13.55 -4.95 11.22
N ILE A 130 -13.04 -5.55 10.14
CA ILE A 130 -11.99 -4.98 9.29
C ILE A 130 -12.62 -4.62 7.95
N ASN A 131 -12.70 -3.33 7.64
CA ASN A 131 -13.40 -2.81 6.46
C ASN A 131 -12.43 -2.36 5.37
N SER A 132 -11.26 -1.82 5.76
CA SER A 132 -10.25 -1.33 4.82
C SER A 132 -8.87 -1.32 5.45
N GLY A 133 -7.86 -0.87 4.70
CA GLY A 133 -6.50 -0.73 5.23
C GLY A 133 -6.37 0.19 6.44
N PHE A 134 -7.32 1.09 6.69
CA PHE A 134 -7.30 1.93 7.90
C PHE A 134 -7.44 1.16 9.21
N ASP A 135 -8.04 -0.04 9.14
CA ASP A 135 -8.15 -0.97 10.27
C ASP A 135 -6.92 -1.88 10.37
N LEU A 136 -6.09 -1.97 9.32
CA LEU A 136 -4.81 -2.70 9.33
C LEU A 136 -3.70 -1.81 9.91
N ILE A 137 -2.68 -2.40 10.54
CA ILE A 137 -1.43 -1.70 10.86
C ILE A 137 -0.56 -1.63 9.60
N GLY A 138 -0.08 -0.45 9.23
CA GLY A 138 0.64 -0.21 7.98
C GLY A 138 0.88 1.28 7.73
N GLN A 139 1.22 1.65 6.50
CA GLN A 139 1.43 3.06 6.16
C GLN A 139 0.14 3.91 6.20
N ARG A 140 -1.03 3.27 6.15
CA ARG A 140 -2.34 3.92 6.21
C ARG A 140 -3.18 3.32 7.33
N THR A 141 -2.90 3.72 8.55
CA THR A 141 -3.60 3.24 9.75
C THR A 141 -4.21 4.41 10.49
N TRP A 142 -5.38 4.23 11.11
CA TRP A 142 -6.08 5.27 11.88
C TRP A 142 -6.43 6.53 11.07
N SER A 143 -6.61 6.40 9.75
CA SER A 143 -6.77 7.54 8.82
C SER A 143 -5.57 8.52 8.81
N VAL A 144 -4.40 8.08 9.28
CA VAL A 144 -3.13 8.82 9.28
C VAL A 144 -2.16 8.17 8.28
N PHE A 145 -1.24 8.98 7.76
CA PHE A 145 -0.17 8.55 6.87
C PHE A 145 1.14 8.40 7.63
N TRP A 146 1.72 7.22 7.51
CA TRP A 146 3.04 6.87 8.02
C TRP A 146 3.98 6.58 6.84
N SER A 147 5.28 6.62 7.08
CA SER A 147 6.29 6.23 6.09
C SER A 147 6.23 4.73 5.82
N ASP A 148 5.93 3.94 6.85
CA ASP A 148 5.72 2.50 6.83
C ASP A 148 4.95 2.04 8.09
N GLY A 149 4.58 0.77 8.16
CA GLY A 149 3.88 0.17 9.29
C GLY A 149 4.72 0.03 10.55
N PHE A 150 6.06 -0.01 10.46
CA PHE A 150 6.92 -0.01 11.64
C PHE A 150 6.95 1.38 12.31
N GLU A 151 6.81 2.46 11.54
CA GLU A 151 6.58 3.79 12.08
C GLU A 151 5.23 3.89 12.80
N ALA A 152 4.17 3.31 12.22
CA ALA A 152 2.88 3.23 12.90
C ALA A 152 2.97 2.46 14.22
N LEU A 153 3.71 1.34 14.26
CA LEU A 153 3.97 0.59 15.49
C LEU A 153 4.75 1.43 16.51
N ARG A 154 5.75 2.22 16.07
CA ARG A 154 6.55 3.08 16.95
C ARG A 154 5.73 4.17 17.63
N ALA A 155 4.60 4.55 17.05
CA ALA A 155 3.67 5.48 17.68
C ALA A 155 2.97 4.89 18.92
N LEU A 156 2.95 3.56 19.06
CA LEU A 156 2.42 2.84 20.23
C LEU A 156 3.52 2.46 21.25
N ASP A 157 4.79 2.66 20.92
CA ASP A 157 5.95 2.37 21.76
C ASP A 157 6.17 3.52 22.76
N ASP A 158 5.33 3.54 23.79
CA ASP A 158 5.27 4.61 24.79
C ASP A 158 6.59 4.74 25.55
N ASN A 159 7.24 3.61 25.86
CA ASN A 159 8.49 3.58 26.61
C ASN A 159 9.74 3.77 25.72
N ARG A 160 9.59 3.67 24.39
CA ARG A 160 10.62 3.84 23.36
C ARG A 160 11.76 2.81 23.44
N ASP A 161 11.49 1.60 23.92
CA ASP A 161 12.47 0.52 24.01
C ASP A 161 12.68 -0.21 22.67
N GLY A 162 11.86 0.13 21.66
CA GLY A 162 11.91 -0.42 20.32
C GLY A 162 11.04 -1.66 20.12
N GLN A 163 10.21 -2.02 21.10
CA GLN A 163 9.24 -3.10 21.02
C GLN A 163 7.93 -2.71 21.69
N LEU A 164 6.81 -3.22 21.18
CA LEU A 164 5.54 -3.17 21.88
C LEU A 164 5.44 -4.37 22.81
N THR A 165 5.22 -4.12 24.10
CA THR A 165 5.07 -5.17 25.11
C THR A 165 3.92 -4.88 26.07
N GLY A 166 3.38 -5.93 26.70
CA GLY A 166 2.39 -5.79 27.77
C GLY A 166 1.19 -4.92 27.36
N GLY A 167 1.02 -3.77 28.02
CA GLY A 167 -0.07 -2.84 27.76
C GLY A 167 -0.02 -2.17 26.38
N GLU A 168 1.16 -2.03 25.78
CA GLU A 168 1.34 -1.42 24.45
C GLU A 168 0.78 -2.30 23.31
N LEU A 169 0.57 -3.59 23.59
CA LEU A 169 -0.15 -4.50 22.69
C LEU A 169 -1.67 -4.32 22.77
N GLY A 170 -2.16 -3.47 23.68
CA GLY A 170 -3.57 -3.16 23.85
C GLY A 170 -4.19 -2.63 22.56
N GLY A 171 -5.24 -3.32 22.10
CA GLY A 171 -5.95 -2.99 20.86
C GLY A 171 -5.33 -3.52 19.58
N LEU A 172 -4.17 -4.18 19.63
CA LEU A 172 -3.68 -4.97 18.52
C LEU A 172 -4.35 -6.34 18.46
N ALA A 173 -4.77 -6.74 17.27
CA ALA A 173 -5.36 -8.04 16.99
C ALA A 173 -4.76 -8.64 15.71
N LEU A 174 -4.98 -9.93 15.51
CA LEU A 174 -4.66 -10.62 14.27
C LEU A 174 -5.95 -10.93 13.53
N TRP A 175 -6.03 -10.54 12.26
CA TRP A 175 -7.08 -11.01 11.35
C TRP A 175 -6.56 -12.19 10.52
N ARG A 176 -7.14 -13.35 10.77
CA ARG A 176 -6.88 -14.60 10.04
C ARG A 176 -8.10 -14.95 9.18
N ASP A 177 -8.07 -14.52 7.93
CA ASP A 177 -9.06 -14.88 6.91
C ASP A 177 -8.86 -16.35 6.49
N GLU A 178 -9.44 -17.28 7.24
CA GLU A 178 -9.23 -18.72 7.06
C GLU A 178 -9.97 -19.24 5.82
N ASN A 179 -11.12 -18.64 5.51
CA ASN A 179 -11.92 -19.02 4.34
C ASN A 179 -11.47 -18.32 3.04
N ARG A 180 -10.56 -17.34 3.16
CA ARG A 180 -9.94 -16.58 2.07
C ARG A 180 -10.97 -15.84 1.22
N ASN A 181 -11.92 -15.16 1.86
CA ASN A 181 -12.96 -14.38 1.16
C ASN A 181 -12.72 -12.86 1.18
N GLY A 182 -11.70 -12.38 1.90
CA GLY A 182 -11.38 -10.96 2.05
C GLY A 182 -12.41 -10.16 2.86
N VAL A 183 -13.17 -10.84 3.73
CA VAL A 183 -14.16 -10.28 4.64
C VAL A 183 -13.80 -10.73 6.05
N SER A 184 -13.89 -9.81 7.01
CA SER A 184 -13.68 -10.14 8.42
C SER A 184 -14.90 -10.85 8.97
N ASP A 185 -14.85 -12.18 9.01
CA ASP A 185 -15.94 -13.00 9.53
C ASP A 185 -15.87 -13.15 11.07
N PRO A 186 -17.01 -13.42 11.75
CA PRO A 186 -17.01 -13.64 13.19
C PRO A 186 -16.03 -14.73 13.63
N GLY A 187 -15.12 -14.38 14.53
CA GLY A 187 -14.11 -15.30 15.07
C GLY A 187 -12.76 -15.27 14.35
N GLU A 188 -12.63 -14.54 13.23
CA GLU A 188 -11.36 -14.42 12.50
C GLU A 188 -10.41 -13.37 13.06
N VAL A 189 -10.94 -12.40 13.81
CA VAL A 189 -10.16 -11.33 14.45
C VAL A 189 -10.04 -11.63 15.93
N ILE A 190 -8.81 -11.87 16.37
CA ILE A 190 -8.51 -12.29 17.74
C ILE A 190 -7.39 -11.40 18.30
N PRO A 191 -7.47 -10.92 19.56
CA PRO A 191 -6.43 -10.11 20.17
C PRO A 191 -5.04 -10.74 20.08
N ALA A 192 -4.01 -9.91 19.85
CA ALA A 192 -2.64 -10.40 19.61
C ALA A 192 -2.09 -11.21 20.80
N ASN A 193 -2.39 -10.78 22.02
CA ASN A 193 -2.01 -11.50 23.24
C ASN A 193 -2.69 -12.88 23.37
N VAL A 194 -3.92 -13.05 22.84
CA VAL A 194 -4.61 -14.36 22.83
C VAL A 194 -3.92 -15.33 21.85
N HIS A 195 -3.25 -14.82 20.83
CA HIS A 195 -2.34 -15.60 19.98
C HIS A 195 -0.98 -15.91 20.61
N GLY A 196 -0.78 -15.53 21.87
CA GLY A 196 0.47 -15.72 22.59
C GLY A 196 1.59 -14.80 22.10
N ILE A 197 1.27 -13.65 21.49
CA ILE A 197 2.28 -12.65 21.14
C ILE A 197 2.67 -11.89 22.41
N ALA A 198 3.93 -12.02 22.79
CA ALA A 198 4.54 -11.36 23.93
C ALA A 198 5.16 -10.00 23.56
N ALA A 199 5.66 -9.86 22.33
CA ALA A 199 6.20 -8.61 21.83
C ALA A 199 6.20 -8.48 20.31
N LEU A 200 6.20 -7.23 19.84
CA LEU A 200 6.37 -6.86 18.44
C LEU A 200 7.51 -5.84 18.29
N SER A 201 8.41 -6.03 17.32
CA SER A 201 9.42 -5.02 16.97
C SER A 201 8.78 -3.84 16.25
N VAL A 202 9.21 -2.61 16.56
CA VAL A 202 8.78 -1.38 15.86
C VAL A 202 9.82 -0.89 14.84
N ARG A 203 10.74 -1.78 14.46
CA ARG A 203 11.81 -1.52 13.49
C ARG A 203 11.94 -2.71 12.54
N GLY A 204 12.09 -2.40 11.26
CA GLY A 204 12.47 -3.33 10.21
C GLY A 204 13.32 -2.61 9.16
N ASP A 205 13.99 -3.39 8.32
CA ASP A 205 14.85 -2.89 7.26
C ASP A 205 14.32 -3.30 5.88
N PRO A 206 14.42 -2.45 4.84
CA PRO A 206 14.09 -2.83 3.48
C PRO A 206 14.95 -4.00 3.03
N THR A 207 14.30 -5.10 2.65
CA THR A 207 14.99 -6.34 2.20
C THR A 207 14.88 -6.58 0.71
N ARG A 208 13.79 -6.10 0.10
CA ARG A 208 13.54 -6.06 -1.35
C ARG A 208 12.48 -5.00 -1.65
N PRO A 209 12.29 -4.58 -2.92
CA PRO A 209 11.21 -3.66 -3.28
C PRO A 209 9.86 -4.15 -2.74
N GLY A 210 9.14 -3.29 -2.01
CA GLY A 210 7.84 -3.60 -1.42
C GLY A 210 7.87 -4.50 -0.19
N LEU A 211 9.03 -4.74 0.43
CA LEU A 211 9.13 -5.56 1.63
C LEU A 211 10.18 -5.03 2.62
N ILE A 212 9.70 -4.54 3.76
CA ILE A 212 10.52 -4.23 4.94
C ILE A 212 10.36 -5.40 5.93
N THR A 213 11.47 -5.89 6.46
CA THR A 213 11.48 -7.07 7.33
C THR A 213 12.14 -6.77 8.66
N ALA A 214 11.50 -7.20 9.74
CA ALA A 214 12.12 -7.34 11.05
C ALA A 214 12.35 -8.85 11.32
N PRO A 215 13.58 -9.38 11.21
CA PRO A 215 13.81 -10.84 11.26
C PRO A 215 13.36 -11.52 12.57
N ASN A 216 13.43 -10.81 13.69
CA ASN A 216 12.91 -11.24 15.00
C ASN A 216 11.76 -10.34 15.44
N GLY A 217 10.86 -10.03 14.51
CA GLY A 217 9.85 -9.00 14.66
C GLY A 217 8.66 -9.39 15.55
N VAL A 218 8.42 -10.67 15.77
CA VAL A 218 7.39 -11.18 16.69
C VAL A 218 8.07 -12.09 17.70
N ARG A 219 7.80 -11.88 18.99
CA ARG A 219 8.17 -12.83 20.05
C ARG A 219 6.89 -13.41 20.64
N PHE A 220 6.83 -14.74 20.75
CA PHE A 220 5.74 -15.46 21.39
C PHE A 220 6.03 -15.73 22.87
N ASP A 221 5.00 -16.07 23.63
CA ASP A 221 5.07 -16.39 25.07
C ASP A 221 5.99 -17.59 25.37
N ASP A 222 6.13 -18.51 24.43
CA ASP A 222 7.06 -19.65 24.53
C ASP A 222 8.53 -19.25 24.27
N GLY A 223 8.80 -17.97 24.01
CA GLY A 223 10.11 -17.40 23.73
C GLY A 223 10.55 -17.57 22.27
N SER A 224 9.78 -18.29 21.44
CA SER A 224 10.08 -18.38 20.01
C SER A 224 9.91 -17.03 19.33
N THR A 225 10.69 -16.79 18.29
CA THR A 225 10.60 -15.57 17.49
C THR A 225 10.34 -15.89 16.03
N ARG A 226 9.63 -14.99 15.36
CA ARG A 226 9.42 -15.02 13.91
C ARG A 226 9.65 -13.65 13.31
N PRO A 227 9.86 -13.57 11.98
CA PRO A 227 9.89 -12.29 11.30
C PRO A 227 8.55 -11.55 11.40
N LEU A 228 8.61 -10.23 11.33
CA LEU A 228 7.46 -9.36 11.06
C LEU A 228 7.73 -8.65 9.73
N TYR A 229 6.72 -8.52 8.88
CA TYR A 229 6.88 -7.93 7.57
C TYR A 229 5.95 -6.75 7.40
N ASP A 230 6.45 -5.65 6.86
CA ASP A 230 5.62 -4.65 6.19
C ASP A 230 5.68 -4.96 4.68
N TRP A 231 4.54 -5.36 4.10
CA TRP A 231 4.44 -5.79 2.72
C TRP A 231 3.58 -4.83 1.92
N THR A 232 4.03 -4.47 0.71
CA THR A 232 3.26 -3.64 -0.23
C THR A 232 2.52 -4.51 -1.26
N PRO A 233 1.19 -4.72 -1.15
CA PRO A 233 0.43 -5.53 -2.09
C PRO A 233 0.43 -4.94 -3.50
N GLY A 234 0.55 -5.79 -4.50
CA GLY A 234 0.56 -5.42 -5.92
C GLY A 234 1.89 -4.87 -6.44
N LEU A 235 2.82 -4.44 -5.57
CA LEU A 235 4.15 -3.99 -6.00
C LEU A 235 5.02 -5.20 -6.34
N GLY A 236 5.56 -5.24 -7.58
CA GLY A 236 6.39 -6.36 -8.07
C GLY A 236 5.67 -7.33 -9.00
N ARG A 237 4.37 -7.14 -9.27
CA ARG A 237 3.67 -7.85 -10.35
C ARG A 237 4.19 -7.36 -11.70
N THR A 238 4.73 -8.25 -12.51
CA THR A 238 4.81 -8.02 -13.95
C THR A 238 3.36 -7.92 -14.46
N PRO A 239 2.97 -6.84 -15.18
CA PRO A 239 1.62 -6.77 -15.75
C PRO A 239 1.36 -8.02 -16.58
N VAL A 240 0.26 -8.72 -16.30
CA VAL A 240 -0.18 -9.81 -17.18
C VAL A 240 -0.66 -9.14 -18.45
N SER A 241 0.15 -9.26 -19.49
CA SER A 241 -0.11 -8.78 -20.85
C SER A 241 -1.31 -9.45 -21.49
#